data_AF-A0A2S4N5Q0-F1
#
_entry.id   AF-A0A2S4N5Q0-F1
#
_cell.length_a   1.000
_cell.length_b   1.000
_cell.length_c   1.000
_cell.angle_alpha   90.00
_cell.angle_beta   90.00
_cell.angle_gamma   90.00
#
_symmetry.space_group_name_H-M   'P 1'
#
loop_
_entity.id
_entity.type
_entity.pdbx_description
1 polymer ?
#
loop_
_entity_poly.entity_id
_entity_poly.type
_entity_poly.pdbx_seq_one_letter_code
_entity_poly.pdbx_strand_id
1 'polypeptide(L)'
;MRKKIFLLLTFITFISANSQKLNGTWILEKTVYENGNSLEINHLLYSTFTKYDFLTNSIKINDQKFNARYTNNSIKLDFRELLFSFENNYLLIQEKGDNKIQILSKKEDFLSKNIEFKSNIEIRNQDTLYISNEIYKPQFNNELTFEDFLRKNISKYTSESTKNNLFKSEFVLTKEGKIKDIKILSGISKSFDNEFIVALNKAEIYFKNESGKDFLIKHNFNFFQMYKGLTEKIEKDFYAIHQKGKLHFENNEFDKAITEYEKLNIMDLNSIKERLGFLYSEAFVNLGISYLAVNKNDEACNSFLKVGDLRNFKVRNYIIDFCK
;
A
#
# COMPACT_ATOMS: atom_id res chain seq x y z
N MET A 1 59.68 -32.64 -10.79
CA MET A 1 58.39 -32.13 -11.31
C MET A 1 57.44 -31.91 -10.13
N ARG A 2 57.37 -30.69 -9.57
CA ARG A 2 56.56 -30.38 -8.38
C ARG A 2 55.14 -29.99 -8.80
N LYS A 3 54.14 -30.82 -8.50
CA LYS A 3 52.72 -30.48 -8.63
C LYS A 3 52.35 -29.46 -7.54
N LYS A 4 51.99 -28.24 -7.95
CA LYS A 4 51.31 -27.26 -7.08
C LYS A 4 49.83 -27.64 -7.03
N ILE A 5 49.32 -27.98 -5.86
CA ILE A 5 47.89 -28.11 -5.59
C ILE A 5 47.34 -26.71 -5.32
N PHE A 6 46.42 -26.27 -6.16
CA PHE A 6 45.69 -25.01 -6.01
C PHE A 6 44.49 -25.29 -5.11
N LEU A 7 44.49 -24.78 -3.88
CA LEU A 7 43.37 -24.94 -2.94
C LEU A 7 42.35 -23.84 -3.24
N LEU A 8 41.22 -24.23 -3.84
CA LEU A 8 40.09 -23.34 -4.11
C LEU A 8 39.33 -23.11 -2.79
N LEU A 9 39.58 -22.00 -2.11
CA LEU A 9 38.80 -21.56 -0.96
C LEU A 9 37.44 -21.04 -1.43
N THR A 10 36.42 -21.88 -1.34
CA THR A 10 35.02 -21.46 -1.47
C THR A 10 34.64 -20.63 -0.25
N PHE A 11 34.46 -19.32 -0.44
CA PHE A 11 33.83 -18.46 0.56
C PHE A 11 32.35 -18.86 0.70
N ILE A 12 32.06 -19.70 1.68
CA ILE A 12 30.68 -19.94 2.13
C ILE A 12 30.31 -18.76 3.01
N THR A 13 29.49 -17.85 2.48
CA THR A 13 28.86 -16.81 3.29
C THR A 13 27.87 -17.48 4.24
N PHE A 14 28.21 -17.56 5.52
CA PHE A 14 27.30 -18.01 6.57
C PHE A 14 26.18 -16.97 6.74
N ILE A 15 25.05 -17.19 6.08
CA ILE A 15 23.80 -16.51 6.41
C ILE A 15 23.38 -17.02 7.79
N SER A 16 23.21 -16.11 8.76
CA SER A 16 22.84 -16.47 10.13
C SER A 16 21.47 -17.16 10.19
N ALA A 17 21.28 -18.10 11.12
CA ALA A 17 20.01 -18.83 11.26
C ALA A 17 18.79 -17.89 11.46
N ASN A 18 18.98 -16.76 12.15
CA ASN A 18 17.93 -15.74 12.33
C ASN A 18 17.57 -15.01 11.04
N SER A 19 18.56 -14.72 10.18
CA SER A 19 18.29 -14.07 8.89
C SER A 19 17.62 -15.01 7.88
N GLN A 20 17.83 -16.33 8.00
CA GLN A 20 17.05 -17.31 7.23
C GLN A 20 15.56 -17.31 7.63
N LYS A 21 15.26 -17.11 8.92
CA LYS A 21 13.87 -17.03 9.41
C LYS A 21 13.11 -15.80 8.90
N LEU A 22 13.82 -14.72 8.56
CA LEU A 22 13.23 -13.51 7.97
C LEU A 22 12.67 -13.72 6.56
N ASN A 23 13.19 -14.70 5.81
CA ASN A 23 12.87 -14.85 4.40
C ASN A 23 11.37 -14.94 4.13
N GLY A 24 10.91 -14.18 3.13
CA GLY A 24 9.51 -14.13 2.71
C GLY A 24 8.82 -12.79 2.99
N THR A 25 7.49 -12.80 2.87
CA THR A 25 6.63 -11.62 2.99
C THR A 25 6.07 -11.48 4.40
N TRP A 26 6.17 -10.27 4.96
CA TRP A 26 5.66 -9.89 6.28
C TRP A 26 4.76 -8.66 6.16
N ILE A 27 3.61 -8.71 6.83
CA ILE A 27 2.58 -7.68 6.80
C ILE A 27 2.50 -7.02 8.18
N LEU A 28 2.55 -5.69 8.21
CA LEU A 28 2.36 -4.92 9.43
C LEU A 28 0.96 -5.14 10.00
N GLU A 29 0.88 -5.52 11.28
CA GLU A 29 -0.37 -5.57 12.02
C GLU A 29 -0.61 -4.24 12.75
N LYS A 30 0.41 -3.75 13.45
CA LYS A 30 0.39 -2.49 14.19
C LYS A 30 1.79 -2.00 14.54
N THR A 31 1.85 -0.73 14.96
CA THR A 31 3.04 -0.12 15.56
C THR A 31 2.74 0.25 17.01
N VAL A 32 3.69 0.02 17.91
CA VAL A 32 3.62 0.37 19.33
C VAL A 32 4.89 1.10 19.77
N TYR A 33 4.86 1.75 20.92
CA TYR A 33 6.09 2.20 21.57
C TYR A 33 6.87 1.03 22.18
N GLU A 34 8.17 1.22 22.40
CA GLU A 34 9.07 0.22 22.99
C GLU A 34 8.62 -0.26 24.38
N ASN A 35 7.93 0.60 25.14
CA ASN A 35 7.32 0.24 26.42
C ASN A 35 6.02 -0.58 26.29
N GLY A 36 5.60 -0.91 25.06
CA GLY A 36 4.37 -1.64 24.75
C GLY A 36 3.11 -0.78 24.64
N ASN A 37 3.19 0.53 24.91
CA ASN A 37 2.04 1.42 24.81
C ASN A 37 1.61 1.59 23.35
N SER A 38 0.30 1.70 23.13
CA SER A 38 -0.26 2.10 21.84
C SER A 38 0.19 3.51 21.45
N LEU A 39 0.25 3.76 20.15
CA LEU A 39 0.43 5.11 19.61
C LEU A 39 -0.82 5.97 19.88
N GLU A 40 -0.65 7.28 19.87
CA GLU A 40 -1.77 8.22 19.89
C GLU A 40 -2.67 8.03 18.65
N ILE A 41 -3.97 8.24 18.81
CA ILE A 41 -4.96 8.05 17.73
C ILE A 41 -4.77 8.96 16.52
N ASN A 42 -4.01 10.05 16.64
CA ASN A 42 -3.67 10.94 15.53
C ASN A 42 -2.25 10.70 15.00
N HIS A 43 -1.54 9.68 15.50
CA HIS A 43 -0.21 9.35 15.03
C HIS A 43 -0.25 8.73 13.62
N LEU A 44 0.62 9.18 12.72
CA LEU A 44 0.67 8.78 11.30
C LEU A 44 0.78 7.25 11.09
N LEU A 45 1.44 6.56 12.03
CA LEU A 45 1.67 5.11 11.99
C LEU A 45 0.60 4.27 12.69
N TYR A 46 -0.47 4.88 13.22
CA TYR A 46 -1.51 4.18 13.98
C TYR A 46 -2.22 3.13 13.11
N SER A 47 -2.67 3.54 11.91
CA SER A 47 -3.29 2.66 10.91
C SER A 47 -2.67 2.92 9.55
N THR A 48 -1.65 2.14 9.20
CA THR A 48 -0.95 2.25 7.92
C THR A 48 -0.66 0.89 7.33
N PHE A 49 -0.48 0.84 6.02
CA PHE A 49 -0.02 -0.36 5.33
C PHE A 49 1.51 -0.36 5.27
N THR A 50 2.12 -1.44 5.72
CA THR A 50 3.52 -1.72 5.40
C THR A 50 3.70 -3.20 5.13
N LYS A 51 4.32 -3.52 4.00
CA LYS A 51 4.72 -4.86 3.61
C LYS A 51 6.23 -4.91 3.42
N TYR A 52 6.86 -5.89 4.04
CA TYR A 52 8.26 -6.23 3.80
C TYR A 52 8.35 -7.54 3.02
N ASP A 53 9.16 -7.55 1.97
CA ASP A 53 9.63 -8.79 1.33
C ASP A 53 11.13 -8.93 1.57
N PHE A 54 11.54 -9.81 2.49
CA PHE A 54 12.94 -10.07 2.75
C PHE A 54 13.48 -11.11 1.77
N LEU A 55 14.55 -10.75 1.08
CA LEU A 55 15.28 -11.58 0.12
C LEU A 55 16.75 -11.68 0.56
N THR A 56 17.51 -12.62 0.00
CA THR A 56 18.90 -12.94 0.43
C THR A 56 19.81 -11.72 0.61
N ASN A 57 19.80 -10.78 -0.34
CA ASN A 57 20.70 -9.60 -0.34
C ASN A 57 19.95 -8.27 -0.53
N SER A 58 18.63 -8.29 -0.39
CA SER A 58 17.79 -7.10 -0.60
C SER A 58 16.50 -7.22 0.20
N ILE A 59 15.86 -6.10 0.43
CA ILE A 59 14.53 -6.01 1.02
C ILE A 59 13.64 -5.23 0.07
N LYS A 60 12.36 -5.60 -0.06
CA LYS A 60 11.36 -4.68 -0.61
C LYS A 60 10.47 -4.15 0.50
N ILE A 61 10.20 -2.86 0.49
CA ILE A 61 9.29 -2.20 1.43
C ILE A 61 8.23 -1.52 0.58
N ASN A 62 6.99 -1.98 0.70
CA ASN A 62 5.89 -1.54 -0.17
C ASN A 62 6.26 -1.62 -1.66
N ASP A 63 6.82 -2.76 -2.07
CA ASP A 63 7.31 -3.06 -3.43
C ASP A 63 8.56 -2.27 -3.89
N GLN A 64 9.02 -1.26 -3.14
CA GLN A 64 10.28 -0.56 -3.43
C GLN A 64 11.47 -1.38 -2.93
N LYS A 65 12.42 -1.66 -3.84
CA LYS A 65 13.59 -2.49 -3.54
C LYS A 65 14.75 -1.67 -2.97
N PHE A 66 15.43 -2.24 -1.97
CA PHE A 66 16.63 -1.72 -1.34
C PHE A 66 17.68 -2.82 -1.21
N ASN A 67 18.95 -2.45 -1.38
CA ASN A 67 20.05 -3.35 -1.04
C ASN A 67 20.10 -3.54 0.48
N ALA A 68 20.35 -4.77 0.92
CA ALA A 68 20.33 -5.11 2.33
C ALA A 68 21.52 -5.98 2.72
N ARG A 69 22.14 -5.66 3.86
CA ARG A 69 23.12 -6.53 4.52
C ARG A 69 22.54 -7.01 5.84
N TYR A 70 22.34 -8.31 5.94
CA TYR A 70 21.74 -8.96 7.10
C TYR A 70 22.82 -9.36 8.12
N THR A 71 22.53 -9.11 9.40
CA THR A 71 23.29 -9.63 10.54
C THR A 71 22.39 -10.56 11.39
N ASN A 72 22.79 -10.90 12.61
CA ASN A 72 22.00 -11.76 13.50
C ASN A 72 20.73 -11.07 14.04
N ASN A 73 20.74 -9.75 14.14
CA ASN A 73 19.71 -8.94 14.79
C ASN A 73 19.50 -7.57 14.13
N SER A 74 20.19 -7.27 13.03
CA SER A 74 20.00 -6.03 12.28
C SER A 74 20.05 -6.22 10.77
N ILE A 75 19.43 -5.28 10.06
CA ILE A 75 19.39 -5.17 8.61
C ILE A 75 19.90 -3.79 8.27
N LYS A 76 21.07 -3.73 7.64
CA LYS A 76 21.66 -2.46 7.19
C LYS A 76 21.22 -2.18 5.76
N LEU A 77 20.56 -1.04 5.59
CA LEU A 77 20.23 -0.43 4.31
C LEU A 77 21.16 0.78 4.09
N ASP A 78 21.13 1.37 2.90
CA ASP A 78 22.04 2.48 2.55
C ASP A 78 21.82 3.74 3.41
N PHE A 79 20.61 3.96 3.90
CA PHE A 79 20.21 5.18 4.63
C PHE A 79 19.74 4.94 6.07
N ARG A 80 19.57 3.67 6.47
CA ARG A 80 19.08 3.32 7.81
C ARG A 80 19.48 1.92 8.24
N GLU A 81 19.40 1.67 9.54
CA GLU A 81 19.57 0.35 10.14
C GLU A 81 18.26 -0.06 10.83
N LEU A 82 17.76 -1.24 10.50
CA LEU A 82 16.59 -1.83 11.14
C LEU A 82 17.06 -2.90 12.12
N LEU A 83 16.68 -2.80 13.38
CA LEU A 83 16.81 -3.86 14.37
C LEU A 83 15.62 -4.81 14.22
N PHE A 84 15.86 -6.11 14.41
CA PHE A 84 14.78 -7.08 14.38
C PHE A 84 14.92 -8.17 15.44
N SER A 85 13.77 -8.69 15.87
CA SER A 85 13.65 -9.85 16.75
C SER A 85 12.38 -10.64 16.42
N PHE A 86 12.23 -11.81 17.03
CA PHE A 86 11.03 -12.63 16.88
C PHE A 86 10.43 -12.91 18.25
N GLU A 87 9.12 -12.73 18.36
CA GLU A 87 8.36 -13.01 19.58
C GLU A 87 7.01 -13.63 19.20
N ASN A 88 6.65 -14.79 19.77
CA ASN A 88 5.34 -15.43 19.54
C ASN A 88 4.94 -15.57 18.05
N ASN A 89 5.91 -15.91 17.19
CA ASN A 89 5.79 -15.97 15.72
C ASN A 89 5.62 -14.64 14.98
N TYR A 90 5.59 -13.51 15.69
CA TYR A 90 5.68 -12.20 15.09
C TYR A 90 7.14 -11.82 14.82
N LEU A 91 7.34 -11.03 13.77
CA LEU A 91 8.56 -10.29 13.52
C LEU A 91 8.39 -8.90 14.11
N LEU A 92 9.34 -8.49 14.93
CA LEU A 92 9.41 -7.15 15.48
C LEU A 92 10.50 -6.40 14.72
N ILE A 93 10.19 -5.21 14.20
CA ILE A 93 11.15 -4.33 13.52
C ILE A 93 11.16 -2.97 14.22
N GLN A 94 12.35 -2.46 14.47
CA GLN A 94 12.56 -1.12 15.03
C GLN A 94 13.63 -0.40 14.21
N GLU A 95 13.37 0.84 13.81
CA GLU A 95 14.43 1.66 13.23
C GLU A 95 15.40 2.08 14.33
N LYS A 96 16.71 1.92 14.08
CA LYS A 96 17.72 2.20 15.10
C LYS A 96 17.68 3.68 15.50
N GLY A 97 17.41 3.93 16.78
CA GLY A 97 17.25 5.29 17.32
C GLY A 97 15.81 5.79 17.38
N ASP A 98 14.84 5.01 16.89
CA ASP A 98 13.41 5.25 17.10
C ASP A 98 12.89 4.44 18.29
N ASN A 99 11.86 4.93 18.97
CA ASN A 99 11.21 4.27 20.11
C ASN A 99 9.95 3.49 19.71
N LYS A 100 9.76 3.23 18.42
CA LYS A 100 8.59 2.54 17.85
C LYS A 100 8.96 1.18 17.32
N ILE A 101 8.13 0.19 17.64
CA ILE A 101 8.25 -1.19 17.21
C ILE A 101 7.09 -1.52 16.28
N GLN A 102 7.41 -1.94 15.08
CA GLN A 102 6.47 -2.53 14.13
C GLN A 102 6.32 -4.01 14.44
N ILE A 103 5.08 -4.47 14.63
CA ILE A 103 4.75 -5.88 14.85
C ILE A 103 4.16 -6.43 13.56
N LEU A 104 4.79 -7.47 13.01
CA LEU A 104 4.45 -8.03 11.71
C LEU A 104 4.13 -9.51 11.79
N SER A 105 3.08 -9.90 11.06
CA SER A 105 2.74 -11.30 10.80
C SER A 105 3.34 -11.76 9.48
N LYS A 106 3.74 -13.02 9.39
CA LYS A 106 4.05 -13.63 8.10
C LYS A 106 2.80 -13.63 7.22
N LYS A 107 2.94 -13.47 5.91
CA LYS A 107 1.81 -13.31 4.97
C LYS A 107 0.73 -14.39 5.14
N GLU A 108 1.13 -15.65 5.24
CA GLU A 108 0.19 -16.77 5.38
C GLU A 108 -0.57 -16.70 6.69
N ASP A 109 0.12 -16.39 7.79
CA ASP A 109 -0.50 -16.20 9.11
C ASP A 109 -1.45 -15.00 9.11
N PHE A 110 -1.06 -13.89 8.48
CA PHE A 110 -1.91 -12.71 8.31
C PHE A 110 -3.20 -13.05 7.55
N LEU A 111 -3.12 -13.76 6.42
CA LEU A 111 -4.28 -14.16 5.62
C LEU A 111 -5.16 -15.19 6.32
N SER A 112 -4.61 -16.01 7.22
CA SER A 112 -5.37 -16.97 8.01
C SER A 112 -6.22 -16.27 9.09
N LYS A 113 -5.69 -15.23 9.72
CA LYS A 113 -6.35 -14.44 10.78
C LYS A 113 -7.32 -13.41 10.21
N ASN A 114 -7.00 -12.83 9.05
CA ASN A 114 -7.75 -11.74 8.42
C ASN A 114 -8.41 -12.24 7.13
N ILE A 115 -9.49 -13.01 7.28
CA ILE A 115 -10.17 -13.69 6.17
C ILE A 115 -10.75 -12.73 5.13
N GLU A 116 -11.00 -11.48 5.50
CA GLU A 116 -11.50 -10.42 4.63
C GLU A 116 -10.52 -10.06 3.50
N PHE A 117 -9.22 -10.35 3.68
CA PHE A 117 -8.18 -10.20 2.66
C PHE A 117 -8.07 -11.40 1.72
N LYS A 118 -8.84 -12.47 1.94
CA LYS A 118 -8.98 -13.52 0.92
C LYS A 118 -9.59 -12.92 -0.33
N SER A 119 -9.10 -13.38 -1.47
CA SER A 119 -9.52 -12.85 -2.76
C SER A 119 -10.95 -13.25 -3.09
N ASN A 120 -11.73 -12.26 -3.53
CA ASN A 120 -13.02 -12.50 -4.17
C ASN A 120 -12.80 -13.17 -5.53
N ILE A 121 -13.75 -14.00 -5.94
CA ILE A 121 -13.70 -14.75 -7.20
C ILE A 121 -14.69 -14.15 -8.19
N GLU A 122 -14.26 -13.98 -9.43
CA GLU A 122 -15.09 -13.60 -10.57
C GLU A 122 -15.01 -14.68 -11.65
N ILE A 123 -16.14 -15.10 -12.21
CA ILE A 123 -16.19 -16.08 -13.30
C ILE A 123 -16.40 -15.34 -14.61
N ARG A 124 -15.48 -15.49 -15.58
CA ARG A 124 -15.58 -14.91 -16.92
C ARG A 124 -15.32 -15.97 -17.97
N ASN A 125 -16.26 -16.21 -18.88
CA ASN A 125 -16.10 -17.18 -19.96
C ASN A 125 -15.57 -18.55 -19.50
N GLN A 126 -16.07 -19.04 -18.36
CA GLN A 126 -15.64 -20.28 -17.68
C GLN A 126 -14.26 -20.22 -16.99
N ASP A 127 -13.50 -19.13 -17.13
CA ASP A 127 -12.29 -18.89 -16.34
C ASP A 127 -12.66 -18.43 -14.92
N THR A 128 -11.97 -19.00 -13.93
CA THR A 128 -12.05 -18.57 -12.52
C THR A 128 -10.95 -17.56 -12.24
N LEU A 129 -11.33 -16.30 -12.01
CA LEU A 129 -10.40 -15.20 -11.80
C LEU A 129 -10.43 -14.75 -10.34
N TYR A 130 -9.26 -14.67 -9.73
CA TYR A 130 -9.08 -14.15 -8.38
C TYR A 130 -8.85 -12.64 -8.44
N ILE A 131 -9.69 -11.86 -7.77
CA ILE A 131 -9.52 -10.40 -7.72
C ILE A 131 -8.32 -10.09 -6.82
N SER A 132 -7.30 -9.48 -7.41
CA SER A 132 -6.10 -9.06 -6.67
C SER A 132 -6.42 -7.97 -5.63
N ASN A 133 -5.68 -7.99 -4.53
CA ASN A 133 -5.68 -6.93 -3.51
C ASN A 133 -4.26 -6.64 -3.02
N GLU A 134 -4.09 -5.73 -2.06
CA GLU A 134 -2.77 -5.29 -1.59
C GLU A 134 -1.89 -6.41 -1.03
N ILE A 135 -2.49 -7.50 -0.51
CA ILE A 135 -1.80 -8.65 0.11
C ILE A 135 -1.78 -9.86 -0.83
N TYR A 136 -2.93 -10.19 -1.41
CA TYR A 136 -3.14 -11.34 -2.28
C TYR A 136 -3.11 -10.90 -3.74
N LYS A 137 -1.88 -10.69 -4.22
CA LYS A 137 -1.57 -10.30 -5.60
C LYS A 137 -0.31 -11.03 -6.12
N PRO A 138 -0.15 -11.13 -7.45
CA PRO A 138 1.11 -11.49 -8.08
C PRO A 138 2.24 -10.53 -7.69
N GLN A 139 3.49 -11.01 -7.76
CA GLN A 139 4.65 -10.20 -7.46
C GLN A 139 5.20 -9.55 -8.73
N PHE A 140 5.56 -8.27 -8.63
CA PHE A 140 6.29 -7.55 -9.68
C PHE A 140 7.78 -7.46 -9.31
N ASN A 141 8.63 -8.06 -10.13
CA ASN A 141 10.07 -8.22 -9.88
C ASN A 141 10.91 -7.36 -10.83
N ASN A 142 10.78 -6.06 -10.67
CA ASN A 142 11.61 -5.05 -11.31
C ASN A 142 12.34 -4.20 -10.25
N GLU A 143 13.35 -3.44 -10.66
CA GLU A 143 13.98 -2.43 -9.80
C GLU A 143 13.01 -1.28 -9.47
N LEU A 144 12.12 -0.95 -10.41
CA LEU A 144 11.03 0.00 -10.20
C LEU A 144 9.80 -0.70 -9.61
N THR A 145 8.96 0.06 -8.90
CA THR A 145 7.61 -0.37 -8.60
C THR A 145 6.83 -0.58 -9.90
N PHE A 146 5.74 -1.35 -9.87
CA PHE A 146 4.90 -1.55 -11.07
C PHE A 146 4.38 -0.21 -11.61
N GLU A 147 3.97 0.69 -10.71
CA GLU A 147 3.48 2.00 -11.07
C GLU A 147 4.59 2.86 -11.72
N ASP A 148 5.77 2.93 -11.11
CA ASP A 148 6.90 3.69 -11.66
C ASP A 148 7.40 3.11 -12.99
N PHE A 149 7.37 1.79 -13.13
CA PHE A 149 7.69 1.12 -14.37
C PHE A 149 6.76 1.58 -15.49
N LEU A 150 5.45 1.56 -15.25
CA LEU A 150 4.47 2.02 -16.24
C LEU A 150 4.66 3.51 -16.56
N ARG A 151 4.79 4.36 -15.52
CA ARG A 151 5.03 5.82 -15.68
C ARG A 151 6.23 6.11 -16.57
N LYS A 152 7.33 5.38 -16.38
CA LYS A 152 8.55 5.51 -17.18
C LYS A 152 8.41 5.02 -18.62
N ASN A 153 7.52 4.05 -18.86
CA ASN A 153 7.33 3.42 -20.17
C ASN A 153 6.18 4.01 -21.00
N ILE A 154 5.42 4.96 -20.43
CA ILE A 154 4.39 5.73 -21.13
C ILE A 154 4.99 7.10 -21.46
N SER A 155 5.39 7.30 -22.72
CA SER A 155 6.12 8.49 -23.14
C SER A 155 5.37 9.79 -22.88
N LYS A 156 4.05 9.78 -23.01
CA LYS A 156 3.18 10.93 -22.80
C LYS A 156 2.60 11.02 -21.39
N TYR A 157 3.18 10.28 -20.43
CA TYR A 157 2.64 10.24 -19.07
C TYR A 157 2.46 11.64 -18.48
N THR A 158 3.47 12.51 -18.62
CA THR A 158 3.47 13.87 -18.06
C THR A 158 2.71 14.90 -18.89
N SER A 159 2.58 14.70 -20.21
CA SER A 159 1.92 15.65 -21.11
C SER A 159 0.41 15.44 -21.18
N GLU A 160 -0.05 14.18 -21.17
CA GLU A 160 -1.48 13.83 -21.21
C GLU A 160 -2.11 13.70 -19.82
N SER A 161 -1.31 13.62 -18.75
CA SER A 161 -1.78 13.76 -17.35
C SER A 161 -2.50 15.07 -17.06
N THR A 162 -2.45 16.02 -18.00
CA THR A 162 -3.01 17.37 -17.89
C THR A 162 -4.49 17.46 -18.24
N LYS A 163 -5.12 16.41 -18.80
CA LYS A 163 -6.51 16.49 -19.32
C LYS A 163 -7.55 15.67 -18.54
N ASN A 164 -7.17 14.52 -17.99
CA ASN A 164 -8.05 13.67 -17.18
C ASN A 164 -7.27 13.19 -15.95
N ASN A 165 -7.88 13.29 -14.78
CA ASN A 165 -7.25 12.90 -13.52
C ASN A 165 -7.33 11.40 -13.27
N LEU A 166 -8.13 10.64 -14.03
CA LEU A 166 -8.43 9.26 -13.71
C LEU A 166 -8.38 8.35 -14.94
N PHE A 167 -7.36 7.49 -14.96
CA PHE A 167 -7.28 6.35 -15.87
C PHE A 167 -7.60 5.08 -15.10
N LYS A 168 -8.48 4.23 -15.64
CA LYS A 168 -8.84 2.93 -15.07
C LYS A 168 -8.68 1.84 -16.12
N SER A 169 -8.04 0.75 -15.73
CA SER A 169 -7.86 -0.44 -16.56
C SER A 169 -8.04 -1.71 -15.75
N GLU A 170 -8.35 -2.79 -16.43
CA GLU A 170 -8.24 -4.13 -15.87
C GLU A 170 -7.57 -5.08 -16.87
N PHE A 171 -6.90 -6.10 -16.36
CA PHE A 171 -6.30 -7.15 -17.17
C PHE A 171 -6.23 -8.46 -16.38
N VAL A 172 -6.08 -9.58 -17.08
CA VAL A 172 -5.85 -10.88 -16.45
C VAL A 172 -4.36 -11.18 -16.45
N LEU A 173 -3.82 -11.51 -15.28
CA LEU A 173 -2.51 -12.14 -15.17
C LEU A 173 -2.70 -13.64 -14.94
N THR A 174 -2.28 -14.47 -15.88
CA THR A 174 -2.44 -15.93 -15.78
C THR A 174 -1.51 -16.51 -14.70
N LYS A 175 -1.78 -17.77 -14.32
CA LYS A 175 -0.90 -18.56 -13.45
C LYS A 175 0.53 -18.71 -13.99
N GLU A 176 0.74 -18.63 -15.30
CA GLU A 176 2.07 -18.61 -15.94
C GLU A 176 2.71 -17.21 -15.98
N GLY A 177 2.05 -16.19 -15.43
CA GLY A 177 2.53 -14.81 -15.44
C GLY A 177 2.32 -14.09 -16.77
N LYS A 178 1.41 -14.55 -17.63
CA LYS A 178 1.06 -13.89 -18.91
C LYS A 178 -0.04 -12.87 -18.73
N ILE A 179 0.01 -11.77 -19.49
CA ILE A 179 -1.02 -10.73 -19.50
C ILE A 179 -1.97 -10.99 -20.66
N LYS A 180 -3.27 -11.08 -20.36
CA LYS A 180 -4.34 -11.21 -21.36
C LYS A 180 -5.55 -10.33 -21.00
N ASP A 181 -6.51 -10.24 -21.92
CA ASP A 181 -7.81 -9.60 -21.69
C ASP A 181 -7.74 -8.17 -21.14
N ILE A 182 -6.79 -7.37 -21.66
CA ILE A 182 -6.61 -5.97 -21.23
C ILE A 182 -7.83 -5.16 -21.66
N LYS A 183 -8.45 -4.47 -20.71
CA LYS A 183 -9.57 -3.55 -20.92
C LYS A 183 -9.27 -2.19 -20.32
N ILE A 184 -9.50 -1.16 -21.12
CA ILE A 184 -9.49 0.23 -20.66
C ILE A 184 -10.92 0.57 -20.24
N LEU A 185 -11.13 0.79 -18.95
CA LEU A 185 -12.45 1.10 -18.38
C LEU A 185 -12.72 2.61 -18.44
N SER A 186 -11.69 3.41 -18.20
CA SER A 186 -11.73 4.87 -18.31
C SER A 186 -10.38 5.34 -18.87
N GLY A 187 -10.37 5.76 -20.13
CA GLY A 187 -9.17 6.21 -20.83
C GLY A 187 -8.86 7.70 -20.63
N ILE A 188 -7.67 8.12 -21.08
CA ILE A 188 -7.30 9.55 -21.17
C ILE A 188 -7.41 10.02 -22.62
N SER A 189 -6.77 9.28 -23.53
CA SER A 189 -6.82 9.50 -24.97
C SER A 189 -6.42 8.19 -25.65
N LYS A 190 -6.86 7.98 -26.90
CA LYS A 190 -6.47 6.77 -27.66
C LYS A 190 -4.95 6.56 -27.72
N SER A 191 -4.17 7.64 -27.80
CA SER A 191 -2.70 7.57 -27.78
C SER A 191 -2.19 7.08 -26.43
N PHE A 192 -2.67 7.69 -25.33
CA PHE A 192 -2.27 7.31 -23.98
C PHE A 192 -2.65 5.86 -23.67
N ASP A 193 -3.88 5.48 -23.99
CA ASP A 193 -4.42 4.15 -23.74
C ASP A 193 -3.61 3.06 -24.48
N ASN A 194 -3.20 3.34 -25.72
CA ASN A 194 -2.32 2.45 -26.48
C ASN A 194 -0.90 2.38 -25.87
N GLU A 195 -0.33 3.50 -25.44
CA GLU A 195 0.97 3.53 -24.75
C GLU A 195 0.94 2.75 -23.44
N PHE A 196 -0.16 2.83 -22.69
CA PHE A 196 -0.37 2.01 -21.49
C PHE A 196 -0.36 0.53 -21.83
N ILE A 197 -1.10 0.09 -22.85
CA ILE A 197 -1.12 -1.33 -23.27
C ILE A 197 0.29 -1.80 -23.65
N VAL A 198 1.05 -0.98 -24.39
CA VAL A 198 2.44 -1.29 -24.74
C VAL A 198 3.33 -1.39 -23.49
N ALA A 199 3.22 -0.45 -22.56
CA ALA A 199 3.97 -0.46 -21.30
C ALA A 199 3.61 -1.68 -20.44
N LEU A 200 2.33 -2.04 -20.37
CA LEU A 200 1.83 -3.20 -19.64
C LEU A 200 2.39 -4.50 -20.23
N ASN A 201 2.37 -4.67 -21.54
CA ASN A 201 2.95 -5.84 -22.20
C ASN A 201 4.48 -5.95 -21.96
N LYS A 202 5.20 -4.82 -21.94
CA LYS A 202 6.63 -4.81 -21.54
C LYS A 202 6.84 -5.23 -20.08
N ALA A 203 5.84 -5.02 -19.23
CA ALA A 203 5.90 -5.35 -17.81
C ALA A 203 5.75 -6.86 -17.56
N GLU A 204 5.16 -7.62 -18.50
CA GLU A 204 4.84 -9.05 -18.38
C GLU A 204 6.02 -9.87 -17.84
N ILE A 205 7.21 -9.67 -18.39
CA ILE A 205 8.41 -10.47 -18.05
C ILE A 205 8.85 -10.32 -16.58
N TYR A 206 8.37 -9.30 -15.88
CA TYR A 206 8.72 -9.05 -14.48
C TYR A 206 7.65 -9.60 -13.52
N PHE A 207 6.49 -10.03 -14.01
CA PHE A 207 5.49 -10.63 -13.15
C PHE A 207 5.87 -12.07 -12.80
N LYS A 208 5.78 -12.39 -11.51
CA LYS A 208 5.82 -13.76 -10.99
C LYS A 208 4.52 -14.07 -10.27
N ASN A 209 3.88 -15.15 -10.69
CA ASN A 209 2.65 -15.64 -10.10
C ASN A 209 2.87 -17.03 -9.48
N GLU A 210 3.19 -17.03 -8.19
CA GLU A 210 3.47 -18.28 -7.45
C GLU A 210 2.20 -18.91 -6.86
N SER A 211 1.02 -18.30 -7.11
CA SER A 211 -0.24 -18.79 -6.53
C SER A 211 -0.85 -19.97 -7.28
N GLY A 212 -0.41 -20.22 -8.52
CA GLY A 212 -1.04 -21.20 -9.42
C GLY A 212 -2.43 -20.80 -9.93
N LYS A 213 -2.84 -19.54 -9.77
CA LYS A 213 -4.18 -19.04 -10.11
C LYS A 213 -4.14 -17.86 -11.07
N ASP A 214 -5.19 -17.69 -11.87
CA ASP A 214 -5.36 -16.51 -12.71
C ASP A 214 -5.93 -15.36 -11.87
N PHE A 215 -5.37 -14.16 -12.06
CA PHE A 215 -5.78 -12.96 -11.33
C PHE A 215 -6.40 -11.91 -12.24
N LEU A 216 -7.52 -11.35 -11.79
CA LEU A 216 -8.00 -10.07 -12.29
C LEU A 216 -7.27 -8.93 -11.56
N ILE A 217 -6.50 -8.16 -12.32
CA ILE A 217 -5.80 -6.98 -11.83
C ILE A 217 -6.60 -5.74 -12.25
N LYS A 218 -7.00 -4.93 -11.28
CA LYS A 218 -7.60 -3.61 -11.51
C LYS A 218 -6.53 -2.56 -11.22
N HIS A 219 -6.24 -1.72 -12.19
CA HIS A 219 -5.18 -0.73 -12.09
C HIS A 219 -5.68 0.66 -12.45
N ASN A 220 -5.34 1.65 -11.62
CA ASN A 220 -5.76 3.03 -11.77
C ASN A 220 -4.55 3.96 -11.69
N PHE A 221 -4.47 4.96 -12.58
CA PHE A 221 -3.63 6.14 -12.35
C PHE A 221 -4.48 7.30 -11.89
N ASN A 222 -4.05 7.95 -10.81
CA ASN A 222 -4.55 9.27 -10.45
C ASN A 222 -3.50 10.32 -10.83
N PHE A 223 -3.82 11.14 -11.81
CA PHE A 223 -2.96 12.23 -12.25
C PHE A 223 -3.23 13.44 -11.38
N PHE A 224 -2.29 13.69 -10.49
CA PHE A 224 -2.43 14.75 -9.51
C PHE A 224 -2.22 16.13 -10.16
N GLN A 225 -3.33 16.83 -10.42
CA GLN A 225 -3.34 18.24 -10.78
C GLN A 225 -3.94 19.05 -9.63
N MET A 226 -3.13 19.40 -8.63
CA MET A 226 -3.62 19.98 -7.37
C MET A 226 -4.41 21.29 -7.54
N TYR A 227 -4.27 22.03 -8.66
CA TYR A 227 -4.90 23.36 -8.81
C TYR A 227 -5.53 23.69 -10.16
N LYS A 228 -5.01 23.18 -11.29
CA LYS A 228 -5.62 23.42 -12.62
C LYS A 228 -6.82 22.51 -12.92
N GLY A 229 -7.03 21.46 -12.12
CA GLY A 229 -8.01 20.39 -12.37
C GLY A 229 -9.29 20.45 -11.55
N LEU A 230 -9.45 21.38 -10.61
CA LEU A 230 -10.70 21.57 -9.86
C LEU A 230 -11.68 22.39 -10.72
N THR A 231 -12.44 21.72 -11.55
CA THR A 231 -13.31 22.34 -12.55
C THR A 231 -14.70 22.60 -12.00
N GLU A 232 -15.19 21.72 -11.14
CA GLU A 232 -16.56 21.76 -10.65
C GLU A 232 -16.69 22.52 -9.32
N LYS A 233 -17.86 23.14 -9.09
CA LYS A 233 -18.14 23.85 -7.83
C LYS A 233 -17.99 22.92 -6.62
N ILE A 234 -18.50 21.69 -6.72
CA ILE A 234 -18.43 20.69 -5.65
C ILE A 234 -16.98 20.34 -5.28
N GLU A 235 -16.07 20.28 -6.26
CA GLU A 235 -14.65 20.00 -6.03
C GLU A 235 -13.96 21.14 -5.29
N LYS A 236 -14.27 22.39 -5.67
CA LYS A 236 -13.74 23.58 -5.01
C LYS A 236 -14.25 23.70 -3.58
N ASP A 237 -15.55 23.47 -3.38
CA ASP A 237 -16.18 23.49 -2.06
C ASP A 237 -15.61 22.40 -1.16
N PHE A 238 -15.48 21.16 -1.68
CA PHE A 238 -14.84 20.04 -0.97
C PHE A 238 -13.40 20.37 -0.57
N TYR A 239 -12.60 20.90 -1.51
CA TYR A 239 -11.20 21.22 -1.27
C TYR A 239 -11.04 22.31 -0.21
N ALA A 240 -11.88 23.35 -0.23
CA ALA A 240 -11.86 24.41 0.77
C ALA A 240 -12.18 23.88 2.18
N ILE A 241 -13.20 23.01 2.29
CA ILE A 241 -13.56 22.35 3.55
C ILE A 241 -12.41 21.45 4.03
N HIS A 242 -11.85 20.63 3.13
CA HIS A 242 -10.74 19.75 3.44
C HIS A 242 -9.54 20.51 4.01
N GLN A 243 -9.11 21.59 3.34
CA GLN A 243 -7.94 22.37 3.77
C GLN A 243 -8.16 23.02 5.13
N LYS A 244 -9.34 23.60 5.36
CA LYS A 244 -9.64 24.25 6.63
C LYS A 244 -9.78 23.23 7.77
N GLY A 245 -10.44 22.10 7.51
CA GLY A 245 -10.54 21.00 8.48
C GLY A 245 -9.17 20.43 8.82
N LYS A 246 -8.29 20.26 7.81
CA LYS A 246 -6.93 19.77 7.99
C LYS A 246 -6.08 20.70 8.84
N LEU A 247 -6.17 22.00 8.61
CA LEU A 247 -5.47 23.00 9.43
C LEU A 247 -5.86 22.89 10.91
N HIS A 248 -7.15 22.76 11.22
CA HIS A 248 -7.60 22.56 12.60
C HIS A 248 -7.12 21.22 13.17
N PHE A 249 -7.17 20.15 12.38
CA PHE A 249 -6.71 18.82 12.76
C PHE A 249 -5.21 18.79 13.10
N GLU A 250 -4.36 19.37 12.26
CA GLU A 250 -2.90 19.43 12.46
C GLU A 250 -2.52 20.25 13.71
N ASN A 251 -3.38 21.19 14.11
CA ASN A 251 -3.24 21.96 15.34
C ASN A 251 -3.90 21.29 16.57
N ASN A 252 -4.40 20.05 16.44
CA ASN A 252 -5.17 19.33 17.47
C ASN A 252 -6.44 20.06 17.95
N GLU A 253 -7.00 20.96 17.14
CA GLU A 253 -8.25 21.65 17.42
C GLU A 253 -9.45 20.79 16.98
N PHE A 254 -9.62 19.61 17.58
CA PHE A 254 -10.52 18.56 17.09
C PHE A 254 -11.99 19.00 16.98
N ASP A 255 -12.52 19.78 17.94
CA ASP A 255 -13.89 20.33 17.83
C ASP A 255 -14.09 21.22 16.60
N LYS A 256 -13.07 22.04 16.27
CA LYS A 256 -13.11 22.91 15.08
C LYS A 256 -12.94 22.08 13.81
N ALA A 257 -12.09 21.06 13.83
CA ALA A 257 -11.92 20.14 12.72
C ALA A 257 -13.24 19.40 12.41
N ILE A 258 -13.93 18.90 13.44
CA ILE A 258 -15.27 18.30 13.33
C ILE A 258 -16.24 19.29 12.68
N THR A 259 -16.34 20.50 13.23
CA THR A 259 -17.25 21.54 12.73
C THR A 259 -17.05 21.81 11.23
N GLU A 260 -15.81 21.77 10.76
CA GLU A 260 -15.51 21.98 9.34
C GLU A 260 -15.81 20.74 8.51
N TYR A 261 -15.30 19.57 8.89
CA TYR A 261 -15.45 18.33 8.13
C TYR A 261 -16.90 17.81 8.09
N GLU A 262 -17.73 18.06 9.10
CA GLU A 262 -19.15 17.65 9.10
C GLU A 262 -19.94 18.26 7.95
N LYS A 263 -19.49 19.40 7.40
CA LYS A 263 -20.09 20.00 6.19
C LYS A 263 -20.03 19.06 4.99
N LEU A 264 -19.08 18.12 4.97
CA LEU A 264 -18.98 17.09 3.94
C LEU A 264 -20.13 16.07 4.00
N ASN A 265 -20.78 15.90 5.15
CA ASN A 265 -21.84 14.90 5.33
C ASN A 265 -23.12 15.22 4.57
N ILE A 266 -23.34 16.49 4.20
CA ILE A 266 -24.52 16.95 3.45
C ILE A 266 -24.25 17.13 1.95
N MET A 267 -23.04 16.81 1.49
CA MET A 267 -22.64 16.95 0.09
C MET A 267 -22.78 15.61 -0.66
N ASP A 268 -23.12 15.65 -1.95
CA ASP A 268 -22.95 14.50 -2.83
C ASP A 268 -21.49 14.37 -3.25
N LEU A 269 -20.78 13.41 -2.65
CA LEU A 269 -19.34 13.23 -2.80
C LEU A 269 -18.97 12.05 -3.71
N ASN A 270 -19.91 11.51 -4.50
CA ASN A 270 -19.63 10.37 -5.36
C ASN A 270 -18.50 10.67 -6.37
N SER A 271 -18.58 11.80 -7.08
CA SER A 271 -17.53 12.22 -8.02
C SER A 271 -16.21 12.54 -7.31
N ILE A 272 -16.27 13.11 -6.10
CA ILE A 272 -15.11 13.40 -5.27
C ILE A 272 -14.38 12.13 -4.85
N LYS A 273 -15.12 11.10 -4.42
CA LYS A 273 -14.53 9.81 -4.02
C LYS A 273 -13.76 9.17 -5.18
N GLU A 274 -14.25 9.30 -6.41
CA GLU A 274 -13.57 8.76 -7.58
C GLU A 274 -12.36 9.59 -8.02
N ARG A 275 -12.52 10.92 -8.12
CA ARG A 275 -11.49 11.82 -8.67
C ARG A 275 -10.43 12.21 -7.64
N LEU A 276 -10.87 12.50 -6.42
CA LEU A 276 -10.07 13.01 -5.29
C LEU A 276 -10.03 12.00 -4.13
N GLY A 277 -10.10 10.70 -4.42
CA GLY A 277 -10.21 9.63 -3.42
C GLY A 277 -9.16 9.66 -2.31
N PHE A 278 -7.95 10.16 -2.59
CA PHE A 278 -6.92 10.38 -1.58
C PHE A 278 -7.35 11.43 -0.54
N LEU A 279 -7.76 12.63 -0.99
CA LEU A 279 -8.22 13.71 -0.11
C LEU A 279 -9.54 13.36 0.57
N TYR A 280 -10.43 12.66 -0.12
CA TYR A 280 -11.65 12.09 0.45
C TYR A 280 -11.32 11.19 1.64
N SER A 281 -10.39 10.25 1.45
CA SER A 281 -9.95 9.34 2.52
C SER A 281 -9.34 10.11 3.68
N GLU A 282 -8.44 11.06 3.41
CA GLU A 282 -7.80 11.89 4.44
C GLU A 282 -8.83 12.68 5.25
N ALA A 283 -9.81 13.32 4.60
CA ALA A 283 -10.86 14.08 5.28
C ALA A 283 -11.65 13.24 6.27
N PHE A 284 -12.12 12.05 5.85
CA PHE A 284 -12.95 11.19 6.69
C PHE A 284 -12.14 10.42 7.74
N VAL A 285 -10.87 10.10 7.49
CA VAL A 285 -9.95 9.60 8.53
C VAL A 285 -9.74 10.67 9.60
N ASN A 286 -9.40 11.90 9.21
CA ASN A 286 -9.18 13.00 10.14
C ASN A 286 -10.45 13.34 10.93
N LEU A 287 -11.63 13.33 10.29
CA LEU A 287 -12.91 13.49 10.98
C LEU A 287 -13.13 12.37 12.01
N GLY A 288 -12.89 11.11 11.63
CA GLY A 288 -13.02 9.97 12.54
C GLY A 288 -12.10 10.08 13.75
N ILE A 289 -10.82 10.42 13.53
CA ILE A 289 -9.86 10.66 14.61
C ILE A 289 -10.29 11.83 15.50
N SER A 290 -10.80 12.92 14.89
CA SER A 290 -11.28 14.07 15.66
C SER A 290 -12.46 13.70 16.56
N TYR A 291 -13.39 12.86 16.07
CA TYR A 291 -14.48 12.33 16.88
C TYR A 291 -13.98 11.46 18.03
N LEU A 292 -13.01 10.57 17.80
CA LEU A 292 -12.40 9.78 18.87
C LEU A 292 -11.76 10.68 19.94
N ALA A 293 -11.09 11.76 19.54
CA ALA A 293 -10.46 12.70 20.47
C ALA A 293 -11.47 13.42 21.38
N VAL A 294 -12.74 13.50 20.98
CA VAL A 294 -13.84 14.08 21.77
C VAL A 294 -14.83 13.04 22.28
N ASN A 295 -14.44 11.75 22.32
CA ASN A 295 -15.22 10.61 22.82
C ASN A 295 -16.55 10.36 22.07
N LYS A 296 -16.59 10.62 20.77
CA LYS A 296 -17.74 10.36 19.87
C LYS A 296 -17.50 9.10 19.03
N ASN A 297 -17.46 7.93 19.67
CA ASN A 297 -17.02 6.69 19.02
C ASN A 297 -17.93 6.26 17.86
N ASP A 298 -19.25 6.36 18.00
CA ASP A 298 -20.19 5.95 16.95
C ASP A 298 -20.03 6.80 15.68
N GLU A 299 -19.86 8.12 15.84
CA GLU A 299 -19.60 9.06 14.74
C GLU A 299 -18.22 8.83 14.11
N ALA A 300 -17.22 8.47 14.93
CA ALA A 300 -15.91 8.09 14.44
C ALA A 300 -16.00 6.86 13.53
N CYS A 301 -16.71 5.83 13.98
CA CYS A 301 -16.91 4.60 13.22
C CYS A 301 -17.65 4.83 11.90
N ASN A 302 -18.71 5.64 11.94
CA ASN A 302 -19.41 6.05 10.72
C ASN A 302 -18.48 6.79 9.75
N SER A 303 -17.54 7.58 10.25
CA SER A 303 -16.56 8.29 9.40
C SER A 303 -15.54 7.33 8.79
N PHE A 304 -15.00 6.40 9.57
CA PHE A 304 -14.06 5.38 9.06
C PHE A 304 -14.69 4.48 8.00
N LEU A 305 -15.94 4.06 8.20
CA LEU A 305 -16.68 3.20 7.27
C LEU A 305 -16.98 3.87 5.92
N LYS A 306 -16.94 5.22 5.83
CA LYS A 306 -17.01 5.92 4.53
C LYS A 306 -15.75 5.70 3.67
N VAL A 307 -14.60 5.53 4.32
CA VAL A 307 -13.30 5.32 3.69
C VAL A 307 -13.11 3.86 3.29
N GLY A 308 -13.50 2.92 4.15
CA GLY A 308 -13.42 1.50 3.84
C GLY A 308 -13.78 0.59 5.02
N ASP A 309 -13.66 -0.71 4.80
CA ASP A 309 -13.83 -1.75 5.80
C ASP A 309 -12.45 -2.20 6.34
N LEU A 310 -12.44 -3.34 7.03
CA LEU A 310 -11.22 -3.97 7.57
C LEU A 310 -10.14 -4.26 6.51
N ARG A 311 -10.48 -4.26 5.21
CA ARG A 311 -9.51 -4.43 4.12
C ARG A 311 -8.71 -3.16 3.83
N ASN A 312 -9.16 -2.00 4.31
CA ASN A 312 -8.50 -0.72 4.09
C ASN A 312 -7.59 -0.38 5.27
N PHE A 313 -6.28 -0.57 5.08
CA PHE A 313 -5.28 -0.34 6.13
C PHE A 313 -5.24 1.10 6.69
N LYS A 314 -5.79 2.10 6.00
CA LYS A 314 -5.88 3.48 6.53
C LYS A 314 -6.85 3.60 7.69
N VAL A 315 -7.84 2.71 7.76
CA VAL A 315 -8.89 2.72 8.80
C VAL A 315 -8.97 1.43 9.61
N ARG A 316 -8.36 0.33 9.13
CA ARG A 316 -8.44 -0.99 9.73
C ARG A 316 -8.21 -0.98 11.25
N ASN A 317 -7.11 -0.39 11.73
CA ASN A 317 -6.79 -0.46 13.16
C ASN A 317 -7.76 0.37 13.98
N TYR A 318 -8.23 1.52 13.47
CA TYR A 318 -9.30 2.27 14.13
C TYR A 318 -10.60 1.46 14.23
N ILE A 319 -10.98 0.76 13.16
CA ILE A 319 -12.20 -0.07 13.16
C ILE A 319 -12.07 -1.21 14.19
N ILE A 320 -10.92 -1.89 14.23
CA ILE A 320 -10.67 -3.01 15.16
C ILE A 320 -10.72 -2.54 16.62
N ASP A 321 -10.14 -1.36 16.88
CA ASP A 321 -9.93 -0.89 18.25
C ASP A 321 -11.17 -0.15 18.80
N PHE A 322 -11.97 0.51 17.94
CA PHE A 322 -13.03 1.42 18.39
C PHE A 322 -14.45 1.10 17.90
N CYS A 323 -14.63 0.24 16.89
CA CYS A 323 -15.94 0.06 16.22
C CYS A 323 -16.58 -1.31 16.48
N LYS A 324 -16.47 -1.80 17.71
CA LYS A 324 -17.03 -3.09 18.15
C LYS A 324 -18.41 -2.93 18.77
#